data_AF-A0A422MF48-F1
#
_entry.id   AF-A0A422MF48-F1
#
_cell.length_a   1.000
_cell.length_b   1.000
_cell.length_c   1.000
_cell.angle_alpha   90.00
_cell.angle_beta   90.00
_cell.angle_gamma   90.00
#
_symmetry.space_group_name_H-M   'P 1'
#
loop_
_entity.id
_entity.type
_entity.pdbx_description
1 polymer ?
#
loop_
_entity_poly.entity_id
_entity_poly.type
_entity_poly.pdbx_seq_one_letter_code
_entity_poly.pdbx_strand_id
1 'polypeptide(L)'
;MQISAPSDRVKKREGSFVKNRQIKRVLVILSMLSLVFILTACGTGPVTQNSTGFWDRYVVYTAGQFVIWLANLFGGNPGVGIIAFTLIIRILIFPLSYMSIKSMSKQQEIAPQLNELKKKYSSKDTETQTRLRDETQKLYASAGVNPVMGCLPIVIQMPFLIALYQAILRTSSLQTGTFLWMNLSQPDPLWIMQILATLFTLGTSVLSMMAQPTRNSSSWLMMIVSPVMIFVFSITLPSALAIYWVVTNAFSMIQQLLIQNPFKIRREREAKAQAEKEKERALKRAYKKATKRRK
;
A
#
# COMPACT_ATOMS: atom_id res chain seq x y z
N MET A 1 -44.13 30.66 43.63
CA MET A 1 -42.83 30.43 44.31
C MET A 1 -42.71 28.93 44.51
N GLN A 2 -41.77 28.14 43.99
CA GLN A 2 -40.58 28.28 43.16
C GLN A 2 -40.42 26.91 42.45
N ILE A 3 -40.14 26.92 41.14
CA ILE A 3 -39.76 25.74 40.38
C ILE A 3 -38.23 25.60 40.54
N SER A 4 -37.76 24.55 41.23
CA SER A 4 -36.33 24.28 41.40
C SER A 4 -35.76 23.47 40.23
N ALA A 5 -34.57 23.88 39.77
CA ALA A 5 -34.01 23.61 38.44
C ALA A 5 -33.25 22.27 38.30
N PRO A 6 -33.28 21.62 37.12
CA PRO A 6 -32.37 20.54 36.76
C PRO A 6 -31.12 21.08 36.04
N SER A 7 -30.24 21.80 36.75
CA SER A 7 -29.06 22.47 36.13
C SER A 7 -27.75 21.67 36.27
N ASP A 8 -27.55 20.98 37.40
CA ASP A 8 -26.21 20.48 37.74
C ASP A 8 -25.85 19.13 37.09
N ARG A 9 -26.83 18.25 36.83
CA ARG A 9 -26.57 16.95 36.19
C ARG A 9 -26.22 17.05 34.71
N VAL A 10 -26.75 18.06 34.01
CA VAL A 10 -26.47 18.31 32.58
C VAL A 10 -25.09 18.94 32.42
N LYS A 11 -24.77 19.96 33.21
CA LYS A 11 -23.43 20.59 33.24
C LYS A 11 -22.31 19.59 33.54
N LYS A 12 -22.55 18.63 34.46
CA LYS A 12 -21.55 17.62 34.84
C LYS A 12 -21.28 16.62 33.70
N ARG A 13 -22.30 16.27 32.89
CA ARG A 13 -22.14 15.41 31.70
C ARG A 13 -21.46 16.15 30.55
N GLU A 14 -21.82 17.41 30.30
CA GLU A 14 -21.17 18.23 29.28
C GLU A 14 -19.68 18.46 29.60
N GLY A 15 -19.35 18.77 30.86
CA GLY A 15 -17.96 18.95 31.30
C GLY A 15 -17.10 17.69 31.15
N SER A 16 -17.64 16.50 31.45
CA SER A 16 -16.92 15.24 31.28
C SER A 16 -16.69 14.90 29.80
N PHE A 17 -17.68 15.19 28.94
CA PHE A 17 -17.59 14.96 27.50
C PHE A 17 -16.55 15.88 26.84
N VAL A 18 -16.52 17.17 27.22
CA VAL A 18 -15.51 18.14 26.74
C VAL A 18 -14.11 17.74 27.19
N LYS A 19 -13.96 17.33 28.46
CA LYS A 19 -12.68 16.86 29.03
C LYS A 19 -12.13 15.63 28.29
N ASN A 20 -12.97 14.62 28.00
CA ASN A 20 -12.55 13.45 27.22
C ASN A 20 -12.16 13.80 25.78
N ARG A 21 -12.84 14.78 25.16
CA ARG A 21 -12.51 15.24 23.80
C ARG A 21 -11.18 16.00 23.76
N GLN A 22 -10.90 16.82 24.78
CA GLN A 22 -9.63 17.52 24.93
C GLN A 22 -8.47 16.55 25.19
N ILE A 23 -8.64 15.57 26.08
CA ILE A 23 -7.62 14.55 26.36
C ILE A 23 -7.28 13.74 25.09
N LYS A 24 -8.30 13.30 24.33
CA LYS A 24 -8.07 12.62 23.05
C LYS A 24 -7.33 13.49 22.03
N ARG A 25 -7.62 14.80 21.96
CA ARG A 25 -6.89 15.74 21.09
C ARG A 25 -5.44 15.90 21.52
N VAL A 26 -5.18 16.05 22.83
CA VAL A 26 -3.81 16.15 23.37
C VAL A 26 -3.02 14.87 23.12
N LEU A 27 -3.63 13.69 23.29
CA LEU A 27 -3.00 12.41 22.97
C LEU A 27 -2.66 12.27 21.48
N VAL A 28 -3.55 12.70 20.60
CA VAL A 28 -3.28 12.69 19.14
C VAL A 28 -2.15 13.65 18.81
N ILE A 29 -2.15 14.88 19.34
CA ILE A 29 -1.10 15.87 19.15
C ILE A 29 0.25 15.35 19.68
N LEU A 30 0.27 14.74 20.87
CA LEU A 30 1.47 14.11 21.42
C LEU A 30 1.96 12.93 20.57
N SER A 31 1.06 12.11 20.02
CA SER A 31 1.45 11.02 19.12
C SER A 31 2.04 11.54 17.80
N MET A 32 1.48 12.63 17.25
CA MET A 32 1.98 13.27 16.05
C MET A 32 3.32 13.99 16.31
N LEU A 33 3.47 14.67 17.44
CA LEU A 33 4.73 15.30 17.85
C LEU A 33 5.82 14.27 18.15
N SER A 34 5.47 13.13 18.74
CA SER A 34 6.38 11.99 18.94
C SER A 34 6.82 11.40 17.60
N LEU A 35 5.90 11.24 16.64
CA LEU A 35 6.22 10.81 15.28
C LEU A 35 7.17 11.81 14.57
N VAL A 36 6.93 13.11 14.76
CA VAL A 36 7.80 14.18 14.22
C VAL A 36 9.18 14.14 14.87
N PHE A 37 9.28 13.93 16.19
CA PHE A 37 10.56 13.79 16.89
C PHE A 37 11.35 12.54 16.46
N ILE A 38 10.64 11.44 16.17
CA ILE A 38 11.24 10.22 15.62
C ILE A 38 11.75 10.46 14.19
N LEU A 39 11.04 11.27 13.40
CA LEU A 39 11.44 11.62 12.03
C LEU A 39 12.58 12.64 11.97
N THR A 40 12.69 13.57 12.94
CA THR A 40 13.77 14.56 13.02
C THR A 40 15.07 14.02 13.66
N ALA A 41 15.05 12.85 14.29
CA ALA A 41 16.24 12.18 14.79
C ALA A 41 17.08 11.49 13.69
N CYS A 42 16.71 11.61 12.41
CA CYS A 42 17.54 11.16 11.29
C CYS A 42 18.71 12.14 11.07
N GLY A 43 19.91 11.75 11.50
CA GLY A 43 21.14 12.47 11.18
C GLY A 43 21.40 12.50 9.67
N THR A 44 22.03 13.55 9.17
CA THR A 44 22.40 13.70 7.75
C THR A 44 23.90 13.47 7.48
N GLY A 45 24.73 13.38 8.52
CA GLY A 45 26.18 13.18 8.41
C GLY A 45 26.57 11.74 8.05
N PRO A 46 27.83 11.46 7.69
CA PRO A 46 28.29 10.10 7.38
C PRO A 46 28.07 9.14 8.55
N VAL A 47 27.76 7.88 8.25
CA VAL A 47 27.51 6.85 9.27
C VAL A 47 28.74 5.97 9.45
N THR A 48 29.13 5.74 10.71
CA THR A 48 30.27 4.91 11.08
C THR A 48 29.91 3.98 12.24
N GLN A 49 30.82 3.07 12.61
CA GLN A 49 30.67 2.19 13.78
C GLN A 49 30.46 2.97 15.09
N ASN A 50 30.93 4.22 15.15
CA ASN A 50 30.87 5.08 16.33
C ASN A 50 29.69 6.06 16.31
N SER A 51 28.77 5.97 15.34
CA SER A 51 27.57 6.80 15.33
C SER A 51 26.76 6.62 16.63
N THR A 52 26.30 7.72 17.22
CA THR A 52 25.67 7.75 18.55
C THR A 52 24.18 7.40 18.53
N GLY A 53 23.50 7.62 17.41
CA GLY A 53 22.07 7.34 17.26
C GLY A 53 21.77 5.86 17.04
N PHE A 54 20.72 5.34 17.70
CA PHE A 54 20.26 3.95 17.52
C PHE A 54 20.01 3.62 16.04
N TRP A 55 19.28 4.50 15.34
CA TRP A 55 18.94 4.32 13.92
C TRP A 55 20.20 4.30 13.04
N ASP A 56 21.08 5.28 13.23
CA ASP A 56 22.31 5.39 12.46
C ASP A 56 23.23 4.17 12.65
N ARG A 57 23.44 3.75 13.91
CA ARG A 57 24.37 2.66 14.23
C ARG A 57 23.82 1.27 13.95
N TYR A 58 22.59 0.98 14.35
CA TYR A 58 22.06 -0.39 14.26
C TYR A 58 21.31 -0.66 12.97
N VAL A 59 20.69 0.36 12.38
CA VAL A 59 19.89 0.19 11.17
C VAL A 59 20.69 0.61 9.94
N VAL A 60 21.11 1.87 9.86
CA VAL A 60 21.76 2.40 8.65
C VAL A 60 23.13 1.79 8.43
N TYR A 61 24.00 1.80 9.45
CA TYR A 61 25.35 1.23 9.33
C TYR A 61 25.30 -0.26 9.00
N THR A 62 24.50 -1.05 9.75
CA THR A 62 24.36 -2.48 9.53
C THR A 62 23.81 -2.79 8.14
N ALA A 63 22.80 -2.04 7.68
CA ALA A 63 22.28 -2.19 6.32
C ALA A 63 23.37 -1.90 5.28
N GLY A 64 24.14 -0.83 5.45
CA GLY A 64 25.26 -0.49 4.56
C GLY A 64 26.33 -1.57 4.51
N GLN A 65 26.77 -2.07 5.67
CA GLN A 65 27.73 -3.18 5.76
C GLN A 65 27.20 -4.46 5.15
N PHE A 66 25.92 -4.76 5.34
CA PHE A 66 25.31 -5.95 4.75
C PHE A 66 25.23 -5.85 3.23
N VAL A 67 24.92 -4.68 2.67
CA VAL A 67 24.98 -4.42 1.22
C VAL A 67 26.42 -4.58 0.69
N ILE A 68 27.42 -4.05 1.40
CA ILE A 68 28.84 -4.20 1.01
C ILE A 68 29.26 -5.67 1.05
N TRP A 69 28.87 -6.40 2.09
CA TRP A 69 29.14 -7.82 2.22
C TRP A 69 28.53 -8.61 1.05
N LEU A 70 27.28 -8.32 0.69
CA LEU A 70 26.64 -8.90 -0.49
C LEU A 70 27.35 -8.51 -1.78
N ALA A 71 27.76 -7.25 -1.93
CA ALA A 71 28.52 -6.79 -3.09
C ALA A 71 29.80 -7.62 -3.25
N ASN A 72 30.58 -7.79 -2.18
CA ASN A 72 31.82 -8.57 -2.18
C ASN A 72 31.58 -10.05 -2.50
N LEU A 73 30.48 -10.63 -2.00
CA LEU A 73 30.09 -12.01 -2.33
C LEU A 73 29.83 -12.21 -3.83
N PHE A 74 29.34 -11.18 -4.53
CA PHE A 74 29.01 -11.21 -5.95
C PHE A 74 30.00 -10.41 -6.83
N GLY A 75 31.28 -10.36 -6.45
CA GLY A 75 32.34 -9.79 -7.28
C GLY A 75 32.64 -8.31 -7.05
N GLY A 76 32.25 -7.78 -5.89
CA GLY A 76 32.61 -6.42 -5.43
C GLY A 76 31.78 -5.28 -6.02
N ASN A 77 30.73 -5.56 -6.81
CA ASN A 77 29.92 -4.50 -7.42
C ASN A 77 28.81 -4.01 -6.46
N PRO A 78 28.80 -2.73 -6.04
CA PRO A 78 27.81 -2.24 -5.08
C PRO A 78 26.37 -2.27 -5.62
N GLY A 79 26.17 -2.12 -6.93
CA GLY A 79 24.87 -2.25 -7.58
C GLY A 79 24.30 -3.66 -7.45
N VAL A 80 25.13 -4.69 -7.61
CA VAL A 80 24.73 -6.10 -7.40
C VAL A 80 24.41 -6.35 -5.92
N GLY A 81 25.17 -5.76 -5.00
CA GLY A 81 24.87 -5.79 -3.56
C GLY A 81 23.49 -5.23 -3.24
N ILE A 82 23.12 -4.09 -3.85
CA ILE A 82 21.78 -3.47 -3.70
C ILE A 82 20.68 -4.40 -4.24
N ILE A 83 20.89 -5.04 -5.40
CA ILE A 83 19.93 -6.00 -5.97
C ILE A 83 19.73 -7.18 -5.02
N ALA A 84 20.82 -7.81 -4.56
CA ALA A 84 20.78 -8.95 -3.67
C ALA A 84 20.08 -8.61 -2.34
N PHE A 85 20.43 -7.47 -1.73
CA PHE A 85 19.80 -6.98 -0.52
C PHE A 85 18.29 -6.82 -0.71
N THR A 86 17.89 -6.18 -1.81
CA THR A 86 16.46 -5.93 -2.12
C THR A 86 15.69 -7.23 -2.27
N LEU A 87 16.24 -8.21 -2.99
CA LEU A 87 15.60 -9.51 -3.18
C LEU A 87 15.47 -10.29 -1.86
N ILE A 88 16.50 -10.29 -1.01
CA ILE A 88 16.47 -10.95 0.30
C ILE A 88 15.34 -10.36 1.16
N ILE A 89 15.30 -9.03 1.30
CA ILE A 89 14.25 -8.35 2.07
C ILE A 89 12.85 -8.64 1.50
N ARG A 90 12.71 -8.63 0.17
CA ARG A 90 11.44 -8.94 -0.50
C ARG A 90 10.97 -10.36 -0.26
N ILE A 91 11.88 -11.34 -0.27
CA ILE A 91 11.58 -12.74 0.03
C ILE A 91 11.17 -12.90 1.49
N LEU A 92 11.88 -12.26 2.43
CA LEU A 92 11.54 -12.29 3.85
C LEU A 92 10.16 -11.68 4.14
N ILE A 93 9.81 -10.58 3.45
CA ILE A 93 8.52 -9.87 3.61
C ILE A 93 7.40 -10.48 2.73
N PHE A 94 7.72 -11.42 1.84
CA PHE A 94 6.76 -12.07 0.94
C PHE A 94 5.53 -12.69 1.65
N PRO A 95 5.65 -13.50 2.72
CA PRO A 95 4.48 -14.10 3.37
C PRO A 95 3.51 -13.07 3.93
N LEU A 96 4.05 -11.98 4.48
CA LEU A 96 3.27 -10.86 4.96
C LEU A 96 2.55 -10.14 3.80
N SER A 97 3.28 -9.87 2.73
CA SER A 97 2.72 -9.22 1.55
C SER A 97 1.64 -10.07 0.88
N TYR A 98 1.78 -11.40 0.91
CA TYR A 98 0.75 -12.33 0.46
C TYR A 98 -0.56 -12.15 1.21
N MET A 99 -0.49 -12.06 2.55
CA MET A 99 -1.69 -11.82 3.36
C MET A 99 -2.34 -10.47 3.03
N SER A 100 -1.54 -9.42 2.84
CA SER A 100 -2.05 -8.10 2.46
C SER A 100 -2.75 -8.11 1.10
N ILE A 101 -2.09 -8.65 0.07
CA ILE A 101 -2.63 -8.71 -1.30
C ILE A 101 -3.91 -9.55 -1.31
N LYS A 102 -3.95 -10.66 -0.57
CA LYS A 102 -5.18 -11.47 -0.44
C LYS A 102 -6.31 -10.70 0.23
N SER A 103 -6.02 -9.92 1.29
CA SER A 103 -7.02 -9.06 1.94
C SER A 103 -7.55 -7.99 0.98
N MET A 104 -6.66 -7.35 0.22
CA MET A 104 -7.04 -6.38 -0.81
C MET A 104 -7.92 -7.01 -1.90
N SER A 105 -7.64 -8.25 -2.32
CA SER A 105 -8.49 -8.97 -3.28
C SER A 105 -9.93 -9.10 -2.78
N LYS A 106 -10.11 -9.50 -1.52
CA LYS A 106 -11.45 -9.60 -0.92
C LYS A 106 -12.14 -8.24 -0.81
N GLN A 107 -11.38 -7.19 -0.50
CA GLN A 107 -11.90 -5.83 -0.49
C GLN A 107 -12.39 -5.39 -1.89
N GLN A 108 -11.70 -5.80 -2.96
CA GLN A 108 -12.14 -5.52 -4.32
C GLN A 108 -13.44 -6.26 -4.68
N GLU A 109 -13.69 -7.45 -4.12
CA GLU A 109 -14.93 -8.21 -4.35
C GLU A 109 -16.17 -7.53 -3.78
N ILE A 110 -16.04 -6.84 -2.64
CA ILE A 110 -17.12 -6.07 -2.00
C ILE A 110 -17.22 -4.62 -2.49
N ALA A 111 -16.29 -4.15 -3.33
CA ALA A 111 -16.33 -2.84 -3.95
C ALA A 111 -17.69 -2.46 -4.61
N PRO A 112 -18.39 -3.34 -5.36
CA PRO A 112 -19.70 -3.01 -5.90
C PRO A 112 -20.75 -2.71 -4.81
N GLN A 113 -20.79 -3.50 -3.73
CA GLN A 113 -21.70 -3.29 -2.59
C GLN A 113 -21.37 -1.99 -1.85
N LEU A 114 -20.08 -1.68 -1.70
CA LEU A 114 -19.64 -0.38 -1.16
C LEU A 114 -20.09 0.80 -2.04
N ASN A 115 -20.06 0.64 -3.36
CA ASN A 115 -20.52 1.67 -4.29
C ASN A 115 -22.04 1.86 -4.23
N GLU A 116 -22.81 0.78 -4.10
CA GLU A 116 -24.26 0.85 -3.86
C GLU A 116 -24.57 1.55 -2.53
N LEU A 117 -23.82 1.23 -1.47
CA LEU A 117 -23.97 1.88 -0.18
C LEU A 117 -23.70 3.39 -0.27
N LYS A 118 -22.62 3.80 -0.96
CA LYS A 118 -22.31 5.22 -1.21
C LYS A 118 -23.41 5.93 -2.00
N LYS A 119 -24.05 5.24 -2.96
CA LYS A 119 -25.20 5.79 -3.70
C LYS A 119 -26.43 5.93 -2.82
N LYS A 120 -26.69 4.95 -1.94
CA LYS A 120 -27.80 4.97 -0.98
C LYS A 120 -27.67 6.10 0.05
N TYR A 121 -26.44 6.37 0.50
CA TYR A 121 -26.12 7.43 1.47
C TYR A 121 -25.34 8.58 0.80
N SER A 122 -25.91 9.16 -0.26
CA SER A 122 -25.24 10.20 -1.08
C SER A 122 -25.27 11.60 -0.46
N SER A 123 -26.15 11.84 0.51
CA SER A 123 -26.26 13.13 1.19
C SER A 123 -25.05 13.44 2.07
N LYS A 124 -24.67 14.72 2.14
CA LYS A 124 -23.46 15.20 2.84
C LYS A 124 -23.71 15.60 4.30
N ASP A 125 -24.92 15.42 4.81
CA ASP A 125 -25.24 15.68 6.21
C ASP A 125 -24.46 14.76 7.15
N THR A 126 -24.13 15.29 8.33
CA THR A 126 -23.31 14.61 9.34
C THR A 126 -23.91 13.26 9.76
N GLU A 127 -25.24 13.16 9.80
CA GLU A 127 -25.93 11.94 10.19
C GLU A 127 -25.81 10.84 9.12
N THR A 128 -26.09 11.16 7.86
CA THR A 128 -25.93 10.26 6.71
C THR A 128 -24.49 9.78 6.56
N GLN A 129 -23.51 10.67 6.74
CA GLN A 129 -22.10 10.29 6.69
C GLN A 129 -21.69 9.37 7.85
N THR A 130 -22.29 9.56 9.03
CA THR A 130 -22.07 8.66 10.17
C THR A 130 -22.67 7.29 9.87
N ARG A 131 -23.93 7.23 9.39
CA ARG A 131 -24.58 5.98 8.98
C ARG A 131 -23.82 5.27 7.87
N LEU A 132 -23.31 6.00 6.88
CA LEU A 132 -22.47 5.43 5.82
C LEU A 132 -21.23 4.76 6.38
N ARG A 133 -20.55 5.37 7.36
CA ARG A 133 -19.36 4.78 8.01
C ARG A 133 -19.71 3.51 8.77
N ASP A 134 -20.80 3.53 9.53
CA ASP A 134 -21.24 2.38 10.33
C ASP A 134 -21.65 1.20 9.44
N GLU A 135 -22.46 1.45 8.40
CA GLU A 135 -22.86 0.42 7.45
C GLU A 135 -21.67 -0.10 6.62
N THR A 136 -20.71 0.77 6.28
CA THR A 136 -19.46 0.35 5.62
C THR A 136 -18.66 -0.59 6.53
N GLN A 137 -18.58 -0.29 7.82
CA GLN A 137 -17.89 -1.15 8.78
C GLN A 137 -18.61 -2.48 8.97
N LYS A 138 -19.95 -2.49 9.05
CA LYS A 138 -20.74 -3.72 9.11
C LYS A 138 -20.55 -4.58 7.87
N LEU A 139 -20.49 -3.97 6.68
CA LEU A 139 -20.22 -4.67 5.43
C LEU A 139 -18.84 -5.32 5.41
N TYR A 140 -17.81 -4.61 5.87
CA TYR A 140 -16.47 -5.19 6.02
C TYR A 140 -16.46 -6.36 7.01
N ALA A 141 -17.14 -6.21 8.15
CA ALA A 141 -17.23 -7.25 9.17
C ALA A 141 -17.98 -8.50 8.67
N SER A 142 -19.13 -8.33 8.01
CA SER A 142 -19.93 -9.45 7.47
C SER A 142 -19.23 -10.18 6.32
N ALA A 143 -18.43 -9.46 5.53
CA ALA A 143 -17.59 -10.04 4.49
C ALA A 143 -16.26 -10.63 5.01
N GLY A 144 -15.95 -10.50 6.30
CA GLY A 144 -14.70 -10.97 6.89
C GLY A 144 -13.46 -10.28 6.32
N VAL A 145 -13.58 -9.00 5.94
CA VAL A 145 -12.50 -8.18 5.35
C VAL A 145 -11.94 -7.23 6.40
N ASN A 146 -10.62 -7.28 6.61
CA ASN A 146 -9.92 -6.34 7.47
C ASN A 146 -9.30 -5.21 6.61
N PRO A 147 -9.76 -3.95 6.72
CA PRO A 147 -9.24 -2.84 5.92
C PRO A 147 -7.80 -2.44 6.28
N VAL A 148 -7.35 -2.71 7.52
CA VAL A 148 -5.99 -2.35 7.98
C VAL A 148 -4.93 -3.22 7.32
N MET A 149 -5.29 -4.47 6.96
CA MET A 149 -4.34 -5.37 6.30
C MET A 149 -3.84 -4.84 4.95
N GLY A 150 -4.59 -3.95 4.29
CA GLY A 150 -4.20 -3.38 2.99
C GLY A 150 -3.09 -2.33 3.05
N CYS A 151 -2.91 -1.63 4.17
CA CYS A 151 -1.83 -0.64 4.34
C CYS A 151 -0.58 -1.20 5.02
N LEU A 152 -0.67 -2.42 5.58
CA LEU A 152 0.39 -3.09 6.30
C LEU A 152 1.71 -3.23 5.51
N PRO A 153 1.72 -3.54 4.19
CA PRO A 153 2.96 -3.62 3.43
C PRO A 153 3.68 -2.28 3.36
N ILE A 154 2.96 -1.18 3.21
CA ILE A 154 3.57 0.16 3.10
C ILE A 154 4.24 0.50 4.43
N VAL A 155 3.54 0.31 5.55
CA VAL A 155 4.09 0.59 6.89
C VAL A 155 5.36 -0.20 7.15
N ILE A 156 5.38 -1.48 6.79
CA ILE A 156 6.53 -2.35 7.01
C ILE A 156 7.64 -2.08 6.00
N GLN A 157 7.34 -1.71 4.76
CA GLN A 157 8.32 -1.39 3.72
C GLN A 157 9.08 -0.08 4.00
N MET A 158 8.40 0.93 4.57
CA MET A 158 8.98 2.27 4.76
C MET A 158 10.30 2.28 5.55
N PRO A 159 10.42 1.59 6.71
CA PRO A 159 11.70 1.47 7.41
C PRO A 159 12.84 0.90 6.56
N PHE A 160 12.57 -0.14 5.75
CA PHE A 160 13.60 -0.74 4.89
C PHE A 160 14.03 0.20 3.76
N LEU A 161 13.07 0.93 3.16
CA LEU A 161 13.36 1.94 2.15
C LEU A 161 14.25 3.05 2.73
N ILE A 162 13.88 3.58 3.90
CA ILE A 162 14.64 4.66 4.56
C ILE A 162 16.04 4.17 4.97
N ALA A 163 16.13 2.96 5.50
CA ALA A 163 17.41 2.35 5.88
C ALA A 163 18.35 2.21 4.68
N LEU A 164 17.86 1.65 3.58
CA LEU A 164 18.66 1.49 2.36
C LEU A 164 19.02 2.84 1.72
N TYR A 165 18.07 3.78 1.68
CA TYR A 165 18.30 5.13 1.17
C TYR A 165 19.42 5.83 1.93
N GLN A 166 19.35 5.84 3.26
CA GLN A 166 20.38 6.43 4.10
C GLN A 166 21.70 5.65 4.03
N ALA A 167 21.66 4.32 3.92
CA ALA A 167 22.87 3.52 3.77
C ALA A 167 23.63 3.90 2.49
N ILE A 168 22.93 4.02 1.36
CA ILE A 168 23.50 4.45 0.08
C ILE A 168 24.04 5.89 0.16
N LEU A 169 23.29 6.81 0.77
CA LEU A 169 23.67 8.23 0.81
C LEU A 169 24.71 8.60 1.89
N ARG A 170 24.95 7.73 2.86
CA ARG A 170 25.82 8.05 4.01
C ARG A 170 27.02 7.10 4.13
N THR A 171 27.17 6.17 3.19
CA THR A 171 28.29 5.22 3.11
C THR A 171 29.07 5.44 1.81
N SER A 172 30.30 5.95 1.92
CA SER A 172 31.15 6.30 0.76
C SER A 172 31.41 5.11 -0.17
N SER A 173 31.60 3.90 0.37
CA SER A 173 31.81 2.67 -0.43
C SER A 173 30.62 2.27 -1.29
N LEU A 174 29.40 2.74 -0.98
CA LEU A 174 28.20 2.48 -1.79
C LEU A 174 27.94 3.57 -2.84
N GLN A 175 28.59 4.73 -2.69
CA GLN A 175 28.52 5.85 -3.62
C GLN A 175 29.60 5.76 -4.70
N THR A 176 30.74 5.18 -4.33
CA THR A 176 31.90 5.02 -5.19
C THR A 176 31.74 3.72 -5.98
N GLY A 177 31.22 3.81 -7.20
CA GLY A 177 31.10 2.66 -8.08
C GLY A 177 30.25 2.91 -9.32
N THR A 178 30.42 2.02 -10.30
CA THR A 178 29.62 1.99 -11.52
C THR A 178 28.79 0.72 -11.58
N PHE A 179 27.57 0.83 -12.07
CA PHE A 179 26.70 -0.30 -12.37
C PHE A 179 26.11 -0.12 -13.77
N LEU A 180 26.39 -1.07 -14.65
CA LEU A 180 26.09 -0.97 -16.09
C LEU A 180 26.72 0.32 -16.67
N TRP A 181 25.91 1.25 -17.17
CA TRP A 181 26.36 2.55 -17.71
C TRP A 181 26.32 3.70 -16.69
N MET A 182 25.89 3.45 -15.45
CA MET A 182 25.59 4.51 -14.47
C MET A 182 26.65 4.61 -13.39
N ASN A 183 26.88 5.82 -12.89
CA ASN A 183 27.58 6.05 -11.62
C ASN A 183 26.58 6.07 -10.46
N LEU A 184 26.82 5.26 -9.43
CA LEU A 184 25.87 5.01 -8.35
C LEU A 184 25.52 6.25 -7.50
N SER A 185 26.44 7.22 -7.42
CA SER A 185 26.23 8.48 -6.69
C SER A 185 25.46 9.54 -7.47
N GLN A 186 25.43 9.43 -8.80
CA GLN A 186 24.83 10.41 -9.70
C GLN A 186 23.48 9.92 -10.23
N PRO A 187 22.58 10.83 -10.65
CA PRO A 187 21.38 10.45 -11.39
C PRO A 187 21.70 9.63 -12.65
N ASP A 188 20.78 8.74 -13.06
CA ASP A 188 20.93 7.98 -14.31
C ASP A 188 20.92 8.96 -15.51
N PRO A 189 22.00 9.07 -16.30
CA PRO A 189 22.07 10.03 -17.39
C PRO A 189 21.08 9.73 -18.52
N LEU A 190 20.61 8.48 -18.65
CA LEU A 190 19.71 8.05 -19.72
C LEU A 190 18.26 7.84 -19.25
N TRP A 191 18.00 7.99 -17.95
CA TRP A 191 16.70 7.70 -17.31
C TRP A 191 16.12 6.31 -17.58
N ILE A 192 16.93 5.38 -18.10
CA ILE A 192 16.50 4.03 -18.49
C ILE A 192 15.97 3.28 -17.27
N MET A 193 16.64 3.40 -16.11
CA MET A 193 16.19 2.72 -14.89
C MET A 193 14.87 3.27 -14.38
N GLN A 194 14.68 4.59 -14.42
CA GLN A 194 13.44 5.24 -14.00
C GLN A 194 12.29 4.87 -14.92
N ILE A 195 12.51 4.85 -16.24
CA ILE A 195 11.52 4.39 -17.23
C ILE A 195 11.16 2.93 -16.94
N LEU A 196 12.15 2.06 -16.75
CA LEU A 196 11.93 0.64 -16.49
C LEU A 196 11.15 0.41 -15.18
N ALA A 197 11.50 1.10 -14.10
CA ALA A 197 10.77 1.05 -12.83
C ALA A 197 9.31 1.53 -13.00
N THR A 198 9.10 2.58 -13.79
CA THR A 198 7.77 3.13 -14.11
C THR A 198 6.95 2.12 -14.90
N LEU A 199 7.55 1.46 -15.89
CA LEU A 199 6.90 0.41 -16.68
C LEU A 199 6.48 -0.77 -15.81
N PHE A 200 7.33 -1.23 -14.89
CA PHE A 200 6.95 -2.28 -13.94
C PHE A 200 5.84 -1.85 -12.99
N THR A 201 5.83 -0.59 -12.54
CA THR A 201 4.77 -0.05 -11.69
C THR A 201 3.44 0.03 -12.45
N LEU A 202 3.47 0.50 -13.69
CA LEU A 202 2.32 0.53 -14.59
C LEU A 202 1.83 -0.89 -14.86
N GLY A 203 2.72 -1.83 -15.18
CA GLY A 203 2.40 -3.24 -15.39
C GLY A 203 1.70 -3.85 -14.17
N THR A 204 2.24 -3.66 -12.98
CA THR A 204 1.62 -4.11 -11.72
C THR A 204 0.23 -3.49 -11.52
N SER A 205 0.08 -2.20 -11.78
CA SER A 205 -1.20 -1.48 -11.64
C SER A 205 -2.25 -1.96 -12.65
N VAL A 206 -1.84 -2.20 -13.90
CA VAL A 206 -2.70 -2.77 -14.95
C VAL A 206 -3.13 -4.19 -14.58
N LEU A 207 -2.20 -5.04 -14.13
CA LEU A 207 -2.51 -6.41 -13.66
C LEU A 207 -3.50 -6.40 -12.50
N SER A 208 -3.30 -5.52 -11.51
CA SER A 208 -4.21 -5.35 -10.37
C SER A 208 -5.59 -4.86 -10.81
N MET A 209 -5.67 -3.89 -11.73
CA MET A 209 -6.94 -3.41 -12.27
C MET A 209 -7.67 -4.50 -13.04
N MET A 210 -6.97 -5.33 -13.82
CA MET A 210 -7.57 -6.46 -14.52
C MET A 210 -8.11 -7.54 -13.57
N ALA A 211 -7.57 -7.63 -12.35
CA ALA A 211 -8.07 -8.54 -11.32
C ALA A 211 -9.34 -8.03 -10.62
N GLN A 212 -9.74 -6.77 -10.80
CA GLN A 212 -10.93 -6.20 -10.16
C GLN A 212 -12.23 -6.62 -10.86
N PRO A 213 -13.35 -6.80 -10.11
CA PRO A 213 -14.62 -7.21 -10.68
C PRO A 213 -15.32 -6.09 -11.45
N THR A 214 -15.06 -4.84 -11.09
CA THR A 214 -15.61 -3.67 -11.77
C THR A 214 -14.50 -2.65 -12.00
N ARG A 215 -14.49 -2.01 -13.17
CA ARG A 215 -13.54 -0.94 -13.49
C ARG A 215 -14.15 0.39 -13.05
N ASN A 216 -13.56 1.02 -12.04
CA ASN A 216 -13.94 2.37 -11.63
C ASN A 216 -13.03 3.39 -12.34
N SER A 217 -13.61 4.48 -12.84
CA SER A 217 -12.85 5.59 -13.48
C SER A 217 -11.81 6.18 -12.54
N SER A 218 -12.09 6.21 -11.23
CA SER A 218 -11.12 6.65 -10.21
C SER A 218 -9.89 5.75 -10.13
N SER A 219 -10.05 4.42 -10.30
CA SER A 219 -8.93 3.47 -10.30
C SER A 219 -7.99 3.69 -11.49
N TRP A 220 -8.53 4.13 -12.64
CA TRP A 220 -7.73 4.42 -13.82
C TRP A 220 -6.86 5.67 -13.65
N LEU A 221 -7.39 6.72 -13.01
CA LEU A 221 -6.61 7.92 -12.70
C LEU A 221 -5.42 7.57 -11.79
N MET A 222 -5.67 6.79 -10.73
CA MET A 222 -4.61 6.37 -9.80
C MET A 222 -3.54 5.52 -10.48
N MET A 223 -3.93 4.67 -11.45
CA MET A 223 -3.02 3.83 -12.23
C MET A 223 -2.02 4.64 -13.05
N ILE A 224 -2.42 5.80 -13.59
CA ILE A 224 -1.55 6.63 -14.44
C ILE A 224 -0.80 7.67 -13.61
N VAL A 225 -1.49 8.36 -12.70
CA VAL A 225 -0.90 9.48 -11.95
C VAL A 225 0.22 9.01 -11.03
N SER A 226 0.04 7.88 -10.33
CA SER A 226 1.04 7.44 -9.35
C SER A 226 2.40 7.11 -9.97
N PRO A 227 2.49 6.33 -11.07
CA PRO A 227 3.78 6.05 -11.71
C PRO A 227 4.43 7.29 -12.31
N VAL A 228 3.66 8.21 -12.90
CA VAL A 228 4.19 9.46 -13.46
C VAL A 228 4.77 10.37 -12.37
N MET A 229 4.07 10.51 -11.23
CA MET A 229 4.57 11.28 -10.09
C MET A 229 5.88 10.70 -9.54
N ILE A 230 5.95 9.38 -9.38
CA ILE A 230 7.17 8.70 -8.93
C ILE A 230 8.30 8.88 -9.94
N PHE A 231 8.01 8.79 -11.25
CA PHE A 231 8.99 9.01 -12.31
C PHE A 231 9.64 10.40 -12.17
N VAL A 232 8.84 11.47 -12.14
CA VAL A 232 9.34 12.85 -12.06
C VAL A 232 10.16 13.10 -10.78
N PHE A 233 9.77 12.50 -9.66
CA PHE A 233 10.57 12.58 -8.43
C PHE A 233 11.88 11.79 -8.52
N SER A 234 11.89 10.67 -9.24
CA SER A 234 13.00 9.73 -9.28
C SER A 234 14.14 10.10 -10.23
N ILE A 235 13.92 11.00 -11.21
CA ILE A 235 14.97 11.40 -12.17
C ILE A 235 16.08 12.23 -11.56
N THR A 236 15.84 12.88 -10.40
CA THR A 236 16.84 13.70 -9.70
C THR A 236 17.61 12.92 -8.64
N LEU A 237 17.25 11.66 -8.41
CA LEU A 237 17.82 10.84 -7.36
C LEU A 237 18.99 10.00 -7.88
N PRO A 238 19.96 9.63 -7.00
CA PRO A 238 21.08 8.77 -7.38
C PRO A 238 20.64 7.45 -8.01
N SER A 239 21.39 6.99 -9.01
CA SER A 239 21.09 5.77 -9.76
C SER A 239 21.10 4.51 -8.90
N ALA A 240 21.83 4.50 -7.77
CA ALA A 240 21.76 3.45 -6.76
C ALA A 240 20.33 3.20 -6.24
N LEU A 241 19.51 4.25 -6.11
CA LEU A 241 18.10 4.14 -5.72
C LEU A 241 17.22 3.67 -6.87
N ALA A 242 17.58 4.04 -8.10
CA ALA A 242 16.89 3.57 -9.30
C ALA A 242 16.97 2.04 -9.43
N ILE A 243 18.14 1.45 -9.15
CA ILE A 243 18.33 -0.01 -9.11
C ILE A 243 17.35 -0.64 -8.11
N TYR A 244 17.29 -0.12 -6.88
CA TYR A 244 16.35 -0.60 -5.88
C TYR A 244 14.90 -0.55 -6.38
N TRP A 245 14.48 0.56 -6.98
CA TRP A 245 13.11 0.72 -7.49
C TRP A 245 12.78 -0.26 -8.61
N VAL A 246 13.69 -0.44 -9.57
CA VAL A 246 13.52 -1.39 -10.67
C VAL A 246 13.31 -2.80 -10.12
N VAL A 247 14.20 -3.27 -9.24
CA VAL A 247 14.12 -4.62 -8.65
C VAL A 247 12.84 -4.77 -7.81
N THR A 248 12.54 -3.77 -6.99
CA THR A 248 11.31 -3.73 -6.17
C THR A 248 10.05 -3.85 -7.02
N ASN A 249 9.96 -3.08 -8.11
CA ASN A 249 8.77 -3.05 -8.95
C ASN A 249 8.68 -4.29 -9.84
N ALA A 250 9.80 -4.81 -10.33
CA ALA A 250 9.86 -6.10 -11.04
C ALA A 250 9.36 -7.23 -10.12
N PHE A 251 9.87 -7.31 -8.89
CA PHE A 251 9.43 -8.28 -7.90
C PHE A 251 7.94 -8.13 -7.60
N SER A 252 7.46 -6.89 -7.41
CA SER A 252 6.04 -6.61 -7.15
C SER A 252 5.14 -7.05 -8.30
N MET A 253 5.58 -6.85 -9.55
CA MET A 253 4.85 -7.30 -10.74
C MET A 253 4.78 -8.83 -10.80
N ILE A 254 5.90 -9.52 -10.58
CA ILE A 254 5.95 -10.99 -10.51
C ILE A 254 5.05 -11.50 -9.38
N GLN A 255 5.14 -10.89 -8.20
CA GLN A 255 4.32 -11.22 -7.05
C GLN A 255 2.82 -11.04 -7.35
N GLN A 256 2.43 -9.97 -8.05
CA GLN A 256 1.05 -9.75 -8.50
C GLN A 256 0.58 -10.87 -9.43
N LEU A 257 1.42 -11.29 -10.39
CA LEU A 257 1.11 -12.41 -11.29
C LEU A 257 0.98 -13.75 -10.56
N LEU A 258 1.80 -13.99 -9.53
CA LEU A 258 1.76 -15.22 -8.75
C LEU A 258 0.54 -15.29 -7.82
N ILE A 259 0.20 -14.19 -7.16
CA ILE A 259 -0.83 -14.18 -6.10
C ILE A 259 -2.23 -13.87 -6.65
N GLN A 260 -2.33 -12.86 -7.51
CA GLN A 260 -3.58 -12.38 -8.07
C GLN A 260 -3.51 -12.44 -9.60
N ASN A 261 -3.22 -13.62 -10.15
CA ASN A 261 -3.18 -13.82 -11.59
C ASN A 261 -4.50 -13.37 -12.25
N PRO A 262 -4.53 -12.21 -12.96
CA PRO A 262 -5.78 -11.65 -13.44
C PRO A 262 -6.41 -12.51 -14.53
N PHE A 263 -5.60 -13.24 -15.32
CA PHE A 263 -6.07 -14.12 -16.38
C PHE A 263 -6.80 -15.34 -15.83
N LYS A 264 -6.39 -15.86 -14.66
CA LYS A 264 -7.11 -16.93 -13.98
C LYS A 264 -8.42 -16.41 -13.38
N ILE A 265 -8.34 -15.31 -12.63
CA ILE A 265 -9.50 -14.71 -11.93
C ILE A 265 -10.61 -14.33 -12.93
N ARG A 266 -10.27 -13.72 -14.06
CA ARG A 266 -11.26 -13.31 -15.08
C ARG A 266 -11.96 -14.51 -15.71
N ARG A 267 -11.22 -15.56 -16.09
CA ARG A 267 -11.80 -16.79 -16.65
C ARG A 267 -12.79 -17.43 -15.69
N GLU A 268 -12.45 -17.53 -14.40
CA GLU A 268 -13.36 -18.07 -13.38
C GLU A 268 -14.63 -17.23 -13.22
N ARG A 269 -14.53 -15.89 -13.28
CA ARG A 269 -15.70 -14.99 -13.22
C ARG A 269 -16.57 -15.09 -14.46
N GLU A 270 -15.96 -15.12 -15.65
CA GLU A 270 -16.68 -15.26 -16.91
C GLU A 270 -17.42 -16.61 -16.98
N ALA A 271 -16.78 -17.70 -16.55
CA ALA A 271 -17.41 -19.01 -16.46
C ALA A 271 -18.59 -19.02 -15.47
N LYS A 272 -18.45 -18.42 -14.28
CA LYS A 272 -19.55 -18.27 -13.32
C LYS A 272 -20.73 -17.47 -13.89
N ALA A 273 -20.44 -16.35 -14.55
CA ALA A 273 -21.47 -15.52 -15.18
C ALA A 273 -22.19 -16.24 -16.34
N GLN A 274 -21.49 -17.06 -17.11
CA GLN A 274 -22.11 -17.89 -18.15
C GLN A 274 -23.01 -18.98 -17.54
N ALA A 275 -22.53 -19.70 -16.53
CA ALA A 275 -23.30 -20.73 -15.85
C ALA A 275 -24.59 -20.15 -15.21
N GLU A 276 -24.53 -18.95 -14.64
CA GLU A 276 -25.71 -18.27 -14.09
C GLU A 276 -26.72 -17.89 -15.17
N LYS A 277 -26.27 -17.35 -16.31
CA LYS A 277 -27.12 -17.05 -17.47
C LYS A 277 -27.76 -18.30 -18.06
N GLU A 278 -27.05 -19.42 -18.10
CA GLU A 278 -27.59 -20.70 -18.57
C GLU A 278 -28.65 -21.26 -17.62
N LYS A 279 -28.41 -21.20 -16.31
CA LYS A 279 -29.41 -21.56 -15.29
C LYS A 279 -30.67 -20.69 -15.42
N GLU A 280 -30.52 -19.39 -15.60
CA GLU A 280 -31.65 -18.46 -15.78
C GLU A 280 -32.43 -18.78 -17.08
N ARG A 281 -31.73 -19.06 -18.19
CA ARG A 281 -32.35 -19.48 -19.45
C ARG A 281 -33.08 -20.82 -19.31
N ALA A 282 -32.50 -21.78 -18.58
CA ALA A 282 -33.10 -23.08 -18.31
C ALA A 282 -34.36 -22.94 -17.45
N LEU A 283 -34.32 -22.13 -16.38
CA LEU A 283 -35.47 -21.79 -15.54
C LEU A 283 -36.58 -21.12 -16.35
N LYS A 284 -36.25 -20.14 -17.20
CA LYS A 284 -37.21 -19.49 -18.10
C LYS A 284 -37.85 -20.48 -19.08
N ARG A 285 -37.08 -21.43 -19.63
CA ARG A 285 -37.59 -22.49 -20.52
C ARG A 285 -38.50 -23.47 -19.76
N ALA A 286 -38.13 -23.87 -18.55
CA ALA A 286 -38.91 -24.75 -17.69
C ALA A 286 -40.23 -24.10 -17.27
N TYR A 287 -40.18 -22.84 -16.85
CA TYR A 287 -41.37 -22.04 -16.51
C TYR A 287 -42.33 -21.96 -17.70
N LYS A 288 -41.85 -21.56 -18.89
CA LYS A 288 -42.68 -21.53 -20.11
C LYS A 288 -43.34 -22.87 -20.45
N LYS A 289 -42.61 -23.99 -20.30
CA LYS A 289 -43.16 -25.34 -20.51
C LYS A 289 -44.25 -25.68 -19.48
N ALA A 290 -44.04 -25.33 -18.20
CA ALA A 290 -45.02 -25.56 -17.13
C ALA A 290 -46.29 -24.72 -17.32
N THR A 291 -46.16 -23.44 -17.69
CA THR A 291 -47.31 -22.56 -17.95
C THR A 291 -48.11 -23.03 -19.18
N LYS A 292 -47.44 -23.51 -20.23
CA LYS A 292 -48.11 -24.05 -21.43
C LYS A 292 -48.89 -25.34 -21.16
N ARG A 293 -48.47 -26.17 -20.18
CA ARG A 293 -49.19 -27.40 -19.78
C ARG A 293 -50.41 -27.14 -18.89
N ARG A 294 -50.55 -25.94 -18.32
CA ARG A 294 -51.65 -25.53 -17.44
C ARG A 294 -52.80 -24.82 -18.16
N LYS A 295 -52.60 -24.45 -19.42
CA LYS A 295 -53.64 -23.95 -20.34
C LYS A 295 -54.04 -25.10 -21.27
#